data_AF-A0A7Y9N3Q7-F1
#
_entry.id   AF-A0A7Y9N3Q7-F1
#
_cell.length_a   1.000
_cell.length_b   1.000
_cell.length_c   1.000
_cell.angle_alpha   90.00
_cell.angle_beta   90.00
_cell.angle_gamma   90.00
#
_symmetry.space_group_name_H-M   'P 1'
#
loop_
_entity.id
_entity.type
_entity.pdbx_description
1 polymer ?
#
loop_
_entity_poly.entity_id
_entity_poly.type
_entity_poly.pdbx_seq_one_letter_code
_entity_poly.pdbx_strand_id
1 'polypeptide(L)'
;MRNVSIDTPNHPVVVAAQAFSAHPDVDALIVVSGRDETARRATEAWLTFNEIPFDRLLLRRTGDQRADNIVKAEIYDAHIEPHFDVIGVVDDRRSVVEMWRSRGLVCFQVAEGDF
;
A
#
# COMPACT_ATOMS: atom_id res chain seq x y z
N MET A 1 2.70 5.73 18.79
CA MET A 1 2.96 5.13 17.46
C MET A 1 3.18 3.64 17.64
N ARG A 2 2.47 2.78 16.91
CA ARG A 2 2.82 1.35 16.86
C ARG A 2 4.23 1.23 16.29
N ASN A 3 5.07 0.43 16.95
CA ASN A 3 6.43 0.21 16.51
C ASN A 3 6.40 -0.67 15.25
N VAL A 4 6.84 -0.15 14.11
CA VAL A 4 6.82 -0.87 12.84
C VAL A 4 7.68 -2.13 12.88
N SER A 5 8.78 -2.10 13.65
CA SER A 5 9.78 -3.16 13.65
C SER A 5 9.32 -4.48 14.29
N ILE A 6 8.18 -4.50 14.99
CA ILE A 6 7.65 -5.71 15.64
C ILE A 6 6.47 -6.32 14.88
N ASP A 7 6.03 -5.69 13.80
CA ASP A 7 4.91 -6.20 13.00
C ASP A 7 5.33 -7.50 12.30
N THR A 8 4.53 -8.56 12.47
CA THR A 8 4.76 -9.84 11.79
C THR A 8 4.25 -9.73 10.35
N PRO A 9 5.06 -10.08 9.33
CA PRO A 9 4.60 -10.04 7.95
C PRO A 9 3.50 -11.07 7.69
N ASN A 10 2.52 -10.70 6.87
CA ASN A 10 1.58 -11.67 6.30
C ASN A 10 2.27 -12.41 5.15
N HIS A 11 2.81 -13.59 5.43
CA HIS A 11 3.67 -14.33 4.50
C HIS A 11 3.01 -14.57 3.10
N PRO A 12 1.75 -15.01 2.98
CA PRO A 12 1.07 -15.07 1.69
C PRO A 12 1.09 -13.76 0.89
N VAL A 13 0.91 -12.61 1.55
CA VAL A 13 0.95 -11.29 0.90
C VAL A 13 2.36 -10.91 0.47
N VAL A 14 3.38 -11.28 1.27
CA VAL A 14 4.80 -11.10 0.89
C VAL A 14 5.11 -11.87 -0.39
N VAL A 15 4.74 -13.16 -0.45
CA VAL A 15 4.96 -14.00 -1.65
C VAL A 15 4.22 -13.41 -2.86
N ALA A 16 2.99 -12.93 -2.69
CA ALA A 16 2.25 -12.28 -3.77
C ALA A 16 2.96 -11.01 -4.27
N ALA A 17 3.43 -10.15 -3.36
CA ALA A 17 4.18 -8.94 -3.74
C ALA A 17 5.46 -9.27 -4.51
N GLN A 18 6.22 -10.27 -4.07
CA GLN A 18 7.41 -10.76 -4.76
C GLN A 18 7.06 -11.31 -6.16
N ALA A 19 6.00 -12.10 -6.27
CA ALA A 19 5.55 -12.64 -7.55
C ALA A 19 5.08 -11.55 -8.52
N PHE A 20 4.33 -10.55 -8.04
CA PHE A 20 3.92 -9.41 -8.85
C PHE A 20 5.13 -8.60 -9.33
N SER A 21 6.04 -8.26 -8.44
CA SER A 21 7.25 -7.49 -8.80
C SER A 21 8.17 -8.22 -9.78
N ALA A 22 8.13 -9.56 -9.82
CA ALA A 22 8.92 -10.36 -10.76
C ALA A 22 8.21 -10.60 -12.11
N HIS A 23 6.94 -10.23 -12.22
CA HIS A 23 6.18 -10.46 -13.44
C HIS A 23 6.66 -9.51 -14.57
N PRO A 24 6.88 -9.99 -15.80
CA PRO A 24 7.46 -9.18 -16.88
C PRO A 24 6.61 -7.98 -17.30
N ASP A 25 5.30 -8.01 -17.03
CA ASP A 25 4.38 -6.91 -17.31
C ASP A 25 4.20 -5.93 -16.14
N VAL A 26 5.01 -6.05 -15.08
CA VAL A 26 4.96 -5.17 -13.91
C VAL A 26 6.24 -4.34 -13.83
N ASP A 27 6.13 -3.06 -14.19
CA ASP A 27 7.27 -2.13 -14.17
C ASP A 27 7.60 -1.59 -12.77
N ALA A 28 6.60 -1.53 -11.88
CA ALA A 28 6.78 -0.96 -10.55
C ALA A 28 5.79 -1.52 -9.52
N LEU A 29 6.26 -1.68 -8.28
CA LEU A 29 5.45 -1.96 -7.09
C LEU A 29 5.46 -0.75 -6.16
N ILE A 30 4.30 -0.12 -5.99
CA ILE A 30 4.13 1.08 -5.16
C ILE A 30 3.45 0.69 -3.85
N VAL A 31 4.14 0.93 -2.73
CA VAL A 31 3.56 0.74 -1.38
C VAL A 31 2.87 2.02 -0.94
N VAL A 32 1.60 1.90 -0.55
CA VAL A 32 0.79 3.01 -0.03
C VAL A 32 0.30 2.68 1.38
N SER A 33 0.58 3.54 2.35
CA SER A 33 0.21 3.31 3.76
C SER A 33 -0.52 4.49 4.39
N GLY A 34 -1.48 4.18 5.27
CA GLY A 34 -2.10 5.15 6.17
C GLY A 34 -1.20 5.57 7.33
N ARG A 35 0.02 5.03 7.45
CA ARG A 35 1.01 5.48 8.46
C ARG A 35 1.49 6.88 8.16
N ASP A 36 1.67 7.68 9.22
CA ASP A 36 2.24 9.02 9.16
C ASP A 36 3.66 8.99 8.56
N GLU A 37 4.01 10.01 7.81
CA GLU A 37 5.31 10.22 7.15
C GLU A 37 6.49 10.09 8.12
N THR A 38 6.30 10.44 9.40
CA THR A 38 7.29 10.22 10.47
C THR A 38 7.71 8.75 10.64
N ALA A 39 6.92 7.79 10.16
CA ALA A 39 7.23 6.36 10.18
C ALA A 39 8.01 5.86 8.96
N ARG A 40 8.40 6.74 8.01
CA ARG A 40 9.08 6.39 6.76
C ARG A 40 10.28 5.46 6.97
N ARG A 41 11.27 5.93 7.72
CA ARG A 41 12.51 5.18 7.93
C ARG A 41 12.27 3.79 8.54
N ALA A 42 11.34 3.69 9.48
CA ALA A 42 11.00 2.42 10.11
C ALA A 42 10.25 1.48 9.15
N THR A 43 9.40 2.03 8.28
CA THR A 43 8.65 1.28 7.27
C THR A 43 9.56 0.77 6.15
N GLU A 44 10.46 1.61 5.64
CA GLU A 44 11.47 1.19 4.64
C GLU A 44 12.37 0.09 5.20
N ALA A 45 12.85 0.23 6.44
CA ALA A 45 13.66 -0.80 7.08
C ALA A 45 12.89 -2.13 7.25
N TRP A 46 11.60 -2.06 7.60
CA TRP A 46 10.75 -3.25 7.74
C TRP A 46 10.47 -3.93 6.40
N LEU A 47 10.17 -3.17 5.34
CA LEU A 47 9.95 -3.71 4.00
C LEU A 47 11.21 -4.42 3.49
N THR A 48 12.37 -3.77 3.60
CA THR A 48 13.66 -4.34 3.20
C THR A 48 14.02 -5.58 4.00
N PHE A 49 13.84 -5.55 5.33
CA PHE A 49 14.15 -6.69 6.19
C PHE A 49 13.31 -7.93 5.86
N ASN A 50 12.05 -7.72 5.46
CA ASN A 50 11.13 -8.81 5.09
C ASN A 50 11.14 -9.12 3.59
N GLU A 51 12.13 -8.61 2.85
CA GLU A 51 12.31 -8.87 1.41
C GLU A 51 11.06 -8.55 0.56
N ILE A 52 10.32 -7.50 0.95
CA ILE A 52 9.18 -7.00 0.19
C ILE A 52 9.71 -6.00 -0.84
N PRO A 53 9.62 -6.28 -2.15
CA PRO A 53 10.06 -5.33 -3.17
C PRO A 53 9.15 -4.10 -3.19
N PHE A 54 9.73 -2.92 -3.41
CA PHE A 54 8.98 -1.67 -3.63
C PHE A 54 9.85 -0.64 -4.35
N ASP A 55 9.28 0.09 -5.28
CA ASP A 55 9.93 1.18 -6.01
C ASP A 55 9.62 2.54 -5.37
N ARG A 56 8.45 2.64 -4.73
CA ARG A 56 7.98 3.86 -4.07
C ARG A 56 7.25 3.51 -2.78
N LEU A 57 7.47 4.35 -1.76
CA LEU A 57 6.72 4.33 -0.51
C LEU A 57 6.00 5.67 -0.32
N LEU A 58 4.67 5.64 -0.42
CA LEU A 58 3.78 6.79 -0.24
C LEU A 58 3.05 6.65 1.10
N LEU A 59 3.21 7.65 1.95
CA LEU A 59 2.68 7.66 3.32
C LEU A 59 1.73 8.84 3.51
N ARG A 60 0.94 8.76 4.58
CA ARG A 60 0.09 9.85 5.04
C ARG A 60 0.95 11.02 5.49
N ARG A 61 0.62 12.23 5.03
CA ARG A 61 1.30 13.46 5.46
C ARG A 61 1.23 13.64 6.98
N THR A 62 2.31 14.16 7.56
CA THR A 62 2.39 14.37 9.01
C THR A 62 1.23 15.19 9.56
N GLY A 63 0.55 14.64 10.57
CA GLY A 63 -0.55 15.29 11.29
C GLY A 63 -1.92 15.16 10.64
N ASP A 64 -2.04 14.56 9.46
CA ASP A 64 -3.34 14.32 8.82
C ASP A 64 -4.12 13.21 9.54
N GLN A 65 -5.31 13.53 10.06
CA GLN A 65 -6.16 12.58 10.81
C GLN A 65 -7.39 12.11 10.01
N ARG A 66 -7.48 12.42 8.72
CA ARG A 66 -8.61 12.00 7.88
C ARG A 66 -8.61 10.49 7.65
N ALA A 67 -9.75 9.92 7.25
CA ALA A 67 -9.87 8.49 7.03
C ALA A 67 -8.89 7.95 5.95
N ASP A 68 -8.44 6.70 6.10
CA ASP A 68 -7.44 6.08 5.21
C ASP A 68 -7.86 6.10 3.74
N ASN A 69 -9.15 5.86 3.46
CA ASN A 69 -9.69 5.91 2.10
C ASN A 69 -9.58 7.30 1.47
N ILE A 70 -9.75 8.38 2.24
CA ILE A 70 -9.59 9.76 1.78
C ILE A 70 -8.12 10.04 1.48
N VAL A 71 -7.22 9.70 2.40
CA VAL A 71 -5.79 9.95 2.23
C VAL A 71 -5.20 9.14 1.07
N LYS A 72 -5.54 7.85 0.97
CA LYS A 72 -5.06 7.01 -0.13
C LYS A 72 -5.65 7.43 -1.48
N ALA A 73 -6.89 7.90 -1.52
CA ALA A 73 -7.49 8.51 -2.71
C ALA A 73 -6.67 9.71 -3.20
N GLU A 74 -6.36 10.66 -2.30
CA GLU A 74 -5.55 11.85 -2.66
C GLU A 74 -4.13 11.47 -3.11
N ILE A 75 -3.50 10.50 -2.44
CA ILE A 75 -2.18 9.98 -2.85
C ILE A 75 -2.25 9.41 -4.27
N TYR A 76 -3.30 8.64 -4.57
CA TYR A 76 -3.49 8.06 -5.90
C TYR A 76 -3.65 9.13 -6.97
N ASP A 77 -4.54 10.10 -6.76
CA ASP A 77 -4.82 11.19 -7.69
C ASP A 77 -3.57 12.03 -7.98
N ALA A 78 -2.76 12.30 -6.94
CA ALA A 78 -1.61 13.19 -7.05
C ALA A 78 -0.34 12.51 -7.56
N HIS A 79 -0.15 11.22 -7.31
CA HIS A 79 1.16 10.56 -7.47
C HIS A 79 1.13 9.26 -8.27
N ILE A 80 -0.04 8.66 -8.49
CA ILE A 80 -0.15 7.35 -9.15
C ILE A 80 -0.88 7.49 -10.48
N GLU A 81 -2.13 7.96 -10.48
CA GLU A 81 -2.97 8.05 -11.68
C GLU A 81 -2.30 8.82 -12.84
N PRO A 82 -1.59 9.94 -12.63
CA PRO A 82 -0.98 10.68 -13.73
C PRO A 82 0.25 10.01 -14.37
N HIS A 83 0.76 8.94 -13.76
CA HIS A 83 2.08 8.39 -14.07
C HIS A 83 2.11 6.89 -14.33
N PHE A 84 1.06 6.16 -13.94
CA PHE A 84 1.05 4.69 -14.00
C PHE A 84 -0.29 4.19 -14.55
N ASP A 85 -0.22 3.15 -15.37
CA ASP A 85 -1.38 2.31 -15.69
C ASP A 85 -1.51 1.24 -14.60
N VAL A 86 -2.49 1.38 -13.71
CA VAL A 86 -2.62 0.52 -12.53
C VAL A 86 -3.36 -0.76 -12.88
N ILE A 87 -2.62 -1.86 -12.97
CA ILE A 87 -3.17 -3.18 -13.31
C ILE A 87 -3.90 -3.86 -12.13
N GLY A 88 -3.64 -3.44 -10.89
CA GLY A 88 -4.26 -4.03 -9.70
C GLY A 88 -3.77 -3.43 -8.38
N VAL A 89 -4.57 -3.62 -7.34
CA VAL A 89 -4.29 -3.15 -5.97
C VAL A 89 -4.48 -4.29 -4.97
N VAL A 90 -3.62 -4.35 -3.95
CA VAL A 90 -3.75 -5.26 -2.81
C VAL A 90 -4.03 -4.43 -1.56
N ASP A 91 -5.18 -4.64 -0.92
CA ASP A 91 -5.57 -3.91 0.29
C ASP A 91 -6.44 -4.82 1.18
N ASP A 92 -6.65 -4.45 2.45
CA ASP A 92 -7.38 -5.28 3.42
C ASP A 92 -8.62 -4.59 3.96
N ARG A 93 -8.54 -3.29 4.25
CA ARG A 93 -9.61 -2.51 4.88
C ARG A 93 -10.77 -2.27 3.92
N ARG A 94 -11.99 -2.66 4.31
CA ARG A 94 -13.21 -2.59 3.48
C ARG A 94 -13.43 -1.20 2.85
N SER A 95 -13.34 -0.14 3.66
CA SER A 95 -13.56 1.24 3.19
C SER A 95 -12.55 1.71 2.13
N VAL A 96 -11.33 1.16 2.16
CA VAL A 96 -10.27 1.46 1.19
C VAL A 96 -10.45 0.62 -0.06
N VAL A 97 -10.80 -0.66 0.09
CA VAL A 97 -11.12 -1.57 -1.02
C VAL A 97 -12.31 -1.05 -1.83
N GLU A 98 -13.38 -0.61 -1.16
CA GLU A 98 -14.54 0.01 -1.81
C GLU A 98 -14.15 1.27 -2.58
N MET A 99 -13.27 2.10 -2.00
CA MET A 99 -12.74 3.28 -2.66
C MET A 99 -11.96 2.92 -3.94
N TRP A 100 -11.04 1.96 -3.91
CA TRP A 100 -10.33 1.51 -5.10
C TRP A 100 -11.27 0.99 -6.19
N ARG A 101 -12.26 0.17 -5.81
CA ARG A 101 -13.25 -0.38 -6.75
C ARG A 101 -14.13 0.71 -7.37
N SER A 102 -14.52 1.72 -6.59
CA SER A 102 -15.31 2.86 -7.10
C SER A 102 -14.57 3.70 -8.15
N ARG A 103 -13.23 3.64 -8.16
CA ARG A 103 -12.36 4.27 -9.16
C ARG A 103 -12.11 3.39 -10.38
N GLY A 104 -12.77 2.23 -10.47
CA GLY A 104 -12.62 1.28 -11.57
C GLY A 104 -11.38 0.39 -11.46
N LEU A 105 -10.66 0.40 -10.34
CA LEU A 105 -9.48 -0.44 -10.15
C LEU A 105 -9.85 -1.86 -9.69
N VAL A 106 -9.10 -2.84 -10.17
CA VAL A 106 -9.13 -4.21 -9.64
C VAL A 106 -8.45 -4.22 -8.27
N CYS A 107 -9.18 -4.63 -7.23
CA CYS A 107 -8.66 -4.71 -5.87
C CYS A 107 -8.81 -6.12 -5.27
N PHE A 108 -7.68 -6.75 -4.98
CA PHE A 108 -7.55 -8.00 -4.26
C PHE A 108 -7.62 -7.74 -2.74
N GLN A 109 -8.74 -8.12 -2.12
CA GLN A 109 -8.93 -7.95 -0.69
C GLN A 109 -8.34 -9.14 0.08
N VAL A 110 -7.33 -8.92 0.93
CA VAL A 110 -6.54 -10.00 1.54
C VAL A 110 -6.94 -10.38 2.97
N ALA A 111 -7.91 -9.70 3.58
CA ALA A 111 -8.48 -10.02 4.88
C ALA A 111 -9.94 -9.51 5.01
N GLU A 112 -10.66 -9.93 6.05
CA GLU A 112 -12.10 -9.63 6.27
C GLU A 112 -12.41 -8.11 6.42
N GLY A 113 -11.40 -7.29 6.71
CA GLY A 113 -11.40 -5.85 6.42
C GLY A 113 -12.34 -4.94 7.22
N ASP A 114 -13.05 -5.49 8.21
CA ASP A 114 -14.07 -4.76 8.99
C ASP A 114 -13.47 -3.98 10.17
N PHE A 115 -12.70 -2.92 9.85
CA PHE A 115 -12.04 -2.05 10.84
C PHE A 115 -11.72 -0.66 10.29
#